data_AF-A0A3M1YNA2-F1
#
_entry.id   AF-A0A3M1YNA2-F1
#
_cell.length_a   1.000
_cell.length_b   1.000
_cell.length_c   1.000
_cell.angle_alpha   90.00
_cell.angle_beta   90.00
_cell.angle_gamma   90.00
#
_symmetry.space_group_name_H-M   'P 1'
#
loop_
_entity.id
_entity.type
_entity.pdbx_description
1 polymer ?
#
loop_
_entity_poly.entity_id
_entity_poly.type
_entity_poly.pdbx_seq_one_letter_code
_entity_poly.pdbx_strand_id
1 'polypeptide(L)'
;IYQALADTELSGELPCDVLLRLPEPCVYVETQGLEAFDKRIYGFWAHNEFDVNQKRAELRILFNAGDRLIPTILHTGQGTLKDAIEASFKTAETHAQQHNVSLGPAPDEFVDVVVSTASRAVALLLYLCSDAPDVVNANHPDLSPQAPRLKKTRKGLRLFSPNRVHVWHVGRNLAEQLRRDPTSALHRSNHATTRTVRAHIRRGHWHGFWRGPRSGQRELFYKWIPPIVVGKNQVGG
;
A
#
# COMPACT_ATOMS: atom_id res chain seq x y z
N ILE A 1 4.53 13.90 0.43
CA ILE A 1 4.64 12.46 0.81
C ILE A 1 3.63 11.62 0.05
N TYR A 2 2.31 11.83 0.24
CA TYR A 2 1.26 11.05 -0.40
C TYR A 2 1.51 10.75 -1.89
N GLN A 3 1.72 11.77 -2.73
CA GLN A 3 1.98 11.57 -4.17
C GLN A 3 3.20 10.68 -4.43
N ALA A 4 4.30 10.87 -3.69
CA ALA A 4 5.49 10.04 -3.85
C ALA A 4 5.26 8.58 -3.42
N LEU A 5 4.33 8.32 -2.49
CA LEU A 5 3.89 6.97 -2.12
C LEU A 5 2.98 6.39 -3.21
N ALA A 6 1.91 7.11 -3.56
CA ALA A 6 0.88 6.64 -4.48
C ALA A 6 1.39 6.47 -5.92
N ASP A 7 2.38 7.25 -6.35
CA ASP A 7 3.01 7.14 -7.65
C ASP A 7 4.22 6.18 -7.63
N THR A 8 4.33 5.33 -6.60
CA THR A 8 5.36 4.29 -6.60
C THR A 8 5.04 3.27 -7.68
N GLU A 9 5.99 3.02 -8.56
CA GLU A 9 5.84 2.03 -9.61
C GLU A 9 5.89 0.62 -9.02
N LEU A 10 4.86 -0.17 -9.32
CA LEU A 10 4.79 -1.58 -8.98
C LEU A 10 5.23 -2.40 -10.20
N SER A 11 6.54 -2.42 -10.45
CA SER A 11 7.11 -3.22 -11.53
C SER A 11 7.42 -4.63 -11.05
N GLY A 12 6.96 -5.63 -11.81
CA GLY A 12 7.19 -7.05 -11.52
C GLY A 12 6.12 -7.70 -10.64
N GLU A 13 6.53 -8.76 -9.94
CA GLU A 13 5.61 -9.57 -9.13
C GLU A 13 5.07 -8.80 -7.92
N LEU A 14 3.81 -9.08 -7.58
CA LEU A 14 3.14 -8.44 -6.45
C LEU A 14 3.77 -8.91 -5.11
N PRO A 15 4.17 -8.00 -4.19
CA PRO A 15 4.69 -8.32 -2.85
C PRO A 15 3.62 -8.88 -1.91
N CYS A 16 3.13 -10.07 -2.22
CA CYS A 16 2.01 -10.69 -1.53
C CYS A 16 2.30 -10.93 -0.04
N ASP A 17 3.51 -11.37 0.28
CA ASP A 17 3.99 -11.58 1.65
C ASP A 17 4.00 -10.29 2.48
N VAL A 18 4.35 -9.16 1.86
CA VAL A 18 4.28 -7.85 2.51
C VAL A 18 2.83 -7.44 2.74
N LEU A 19 1.96 -7.61 1.75
CA LEU A 19 0.54 -7.24 1.86
C LEU A 19 -0.22 -8.04 2.92
N LEU A 20 0.25 -9.25 3.29
CA LEU A 20 -0.29 -10.02 4.41
C LEU A 20 -0.06 -9.37 5.79
N ARG A 21 0.81 -8.36 5.88
CA ARG A 21 1.20 -7.68 7.13
C ARG A 21 0.39 -6.42 7.42
N LEU A 22 -0.86 -6.34 6.96
CA LEU A 22 -1.72 -5.19 7.25
C LEU A 22 -1.74 -4.91 8.77
N PRO A 23 -1.62 -3.64 9.20
CA PRO A 23 -1.47 -3.30 10.61
C PRO A 23 -2.72 -3.60 11.45
N GLU A 24 -3.89 -3.62 10.80
CA GLU A 24 -5.17 -4.04 11.37
C GLU A 24 -5.91 -4.96 10.38
N PRO A 25 -6.87 -5.79 10.83
CA PRO A 25 -7.59 -6.74 9.97
C PRO A 25 -8.26 -6.09 8.76
N CYS A 26 -8.71 -4.84 8.93
CA CYS A 26 -9.21 -4.00 7.85
C CYS A 26 -8.80 -2.56 8.14
N VAL A 27 -8.24 -1.88 7.15
CA VAL A 27 -7.84 -0.47 7.24
C VAL A 27 -8.67 0.37 6.28
N TYR A 28 -8.95 1.62 6.63
CA TYR A 28 -9.45 2.62 5.69
C TYR A 28 -8.34 3.64 5.40
N VAL A 29 -8.04 3.85 4.13
CA VAL A 29 -6.99 4.77 3.67
C VAL A 29 -7.63 5.89 2.86
N GLU A 30 -7.47 7.13 3.32
CA GLU A 30 -7.92 8.31 2.59
C GLU A 30 -7.01 8.62 1.40
N THR A 31 -7.62 8.98 0.28
CA THR A 31 -6.93 9.42 -0.93
C THR A 31 -6.91 10.95 -1.00
N GLN A 32 -5.84 11.53 -1.53
CA GLN A 32 -5.71 12.99 -1.70
C GLN A 32 -6.02 13.40 -3.13
N GLY A 33 -7.30 13.38 -3.48
CA GLY A 33 -7.78 13.81 -4.80
C GLY A 33 -7.58 12.78 -5.91
N LEU A 34 -7.73 11.49 -5.58
CA LEU A 34 -7.73 10.43 -6.60
C LEU A 34 -9.04 10.49 -7.40
N GLU A 35 -8.92 10.49 -8.72
CA GLU A 35 -10.04 10.39 -9.65
C GLU A 35 -9.92 9.06 -10.41
N ALA A 36 -11.00 8.29 -10.44
CA ALA A 36 -11.12 7.03 -11.13
C ALA A 36 -12.60 6.69 -11.35
N PHE A 37 -12.92 5.88 -12.35
CA PHE A 37 -14.30 5.49 -12.64
C PHE A 37 -15.25 6.70 -12.82
N ASP A 38 -14.74 7.76 -13.46
CA ASP A 38 -15.42 9.06 -13.65
C ASP A 38 -15.91 9.72 -12.35
N LYS A 39 -15.29 9.38 -11.23
CA LYS A 39 -15.67 9.82 -9.89
C LYS A 39 -14.44 10.18 -9.06
N ARG A 40 -14.68 11.02 -8.06
CA ARG A 40 -13.71 11.20 -6.98
C ARG A 40 -13.73 9.97 -6.07
N ILE A 41 -12.54 9.43 -5.82
CA ILE A 41 -12.32 8.40 -4.80
C ILE A 41 -11.90 9.11 -3.52
N TYR A 42 -12.65 8.91 -2.44
CA TYR A 42 -12.39 9.50 -1.11
C TYR A 42 -11.41 8.66 -0.28
N GLY A 43 -11.35 7.37 -0.58
CA GLY A 43 -10.49 6.42 0.09
C GLY A 43 -10.86 5.00 -0.28
N PHE A 44 -10.31 4.04 0.44
CA PHE A 44 -10.66 2.64 0.27
C PHE A 44 -10.51 1.86 1.57
N TRP A 45 -11.33 0.84 1.75
CA TRP A 45 -11.06 -0.22 2.71
C TRP A 45 -10.16 -1.27 2.09
N ALA A 46 -9.25 -1.83 2.88
CA ALA A 46 -8.43 -2.96 2.48
C ALA A 46 -8.39 -4.01 3.59
N HIS A 47 -8.62 -5.27 3.23
CA HIS A 47 -8.45 -6.41 4.13
C HIS A 47 -7.91 -7.62 3.38
N ASN A 48 -7.18 -8.46 4.12
CA ASN A 48 -6.78 -9.77 3.62
C ASN A 48 -7.93 -10.77 3.83
N GLU A 49 -8.11 -11.65 2.87
CA GLU A 49 -9.06 -12.77 2.88
C GLU A 49 -8.33 -14.06 2.48
N PHE A 50 -8.90 -15.21 2.81
CA PHE A 50 -8.37 -16.49 2.35
C PHE A 50 -9.46 -17.27 1.62
N ASP A 51 -9.31 -17.46 0.31
CA ASP A 51 -10.19 -18.33 -0.46
C ASP A 51 -9.88 -19.78 -0.09
N VAL A 52 -10.78 -20.40 0.68
CA VAL A 52 -10.67 -21.79 1.13
C VAL A 52 -10.79 -22.80 -0.01
N ASN A 53 -11.53 -22.47 -1.07
CA ASN A 53 -11.73 -23.36 -2.21
C ASN A 53 -10.47 -23.42 -3.07
N GLN A 54 -9.84 -22.26 -3.29
CA GLN A 54 -8.63 -22.13 -4.10
C GLN A 54 -7.33 -22.16 -3.29
N LYS A 55 -7.44 -22.23 -1.95
CA LYS A 55 -6.34 -22.26 -0.98
C LYS A 55 -5.31 -21.14 -1.21
N ARG A 56 -5.79 -19.93 -1.48
CA ARG A 56 -4.95 -18.76 -1.73
C ARG A 56 -5.40 -17.56 -0.92
N ALA A 57 -4.45 -16.69 -0.60
CA ALA A 57 -4.77 -15.39 -0.01
C ALA A 57 -5.28 -14.42 -1.08
N GLU A 58 -6.15 -13.52 -0.68
CA GLU A 58 -6.68 -12.44 -1.51
C GLU A 58 -6.52 -11.12 -0.77
N LEU A 59 -6.14 -10.07 -1.48
CA LEU A 59 -6.31 -8.71 -0.98
C LEU A 59 -7.62 -8.17 -1.55
N ARG A 60 -8.53 -7.76 -0.69
CA ARG A 60 -9.80 -7.14 -1.08
C ARG A 60 -9.75 -5.66 -0.80
N ILE A 61 -9.95 -4.88 -1.85
CA ILE A 61 -9.99 -3.43 -1.82
C ILE A 61 -11.41 -3.00 -2.15
N LEU A 62 -11.99 -2.13 -1.32
CA LEU A 62 -13.30 -1.55 -1.56
C LEU A 62 -13.15 -0.04 -1.67
N PHE A 63 -13.16 0.48 -2.89
CA PHE A 63 -13.02 1.91 -3.14
C PHE A 63 -14.31 2.66 -2.78
N ASN A 64 -14.15 3.78 -2.07
CA ASN A 64 -15.22 4.68 -1.69
C ASN A 64 -15.33 5.83 -2.69
N ALA A 65 -16.30 5.77 -3.60
CA ALA A 65 -16.60 6.84 -4.55
C ALA A 65 -17.70 7.80 -4.04
N GLY A 66 -18.02 7.76 -2.73
CA GLY A 66 -19.04 8.57 -2.08
C GLY A 66 -20.43 7.95 -2.15
N ASP A 67 -21.02 7.90 -3.35
CA ASP A 67 -22.34 7.33 -3.60
C ASP A 67 -22.30 5.83 -3.96
N ARG A 68 -21.11 5.29 -4.19
CA ARG A 68 -20.89 3.90 -4.59
C ARG A 68 -19.64 3.32 -3.94
N LEU A 69 -19.71 2.02 -3.65
CA LEU A 69 -18.57 1.21 -3.28
C LEU A 69 -18.17 0.33 -4.46
N ILE A 70 -16.88 0.32 -4.80
CA ILE A 70 -16.37 -0.41 -5.96
C ILE A 70 -15.43 -1.50 -5.46
N PRO A 71 -15.85 -2.78 -5.50
CA PRO A 71 -15.01 -3.89 -5.06
C PRO A 71 -13.93 -4.19 -6.10
N THR A 72 -12.72 -4.44 -5.62
CA THR A 72 -11.58 -4.89 -6.40
C THR A 72 -10.89 -6.00 -5.63
N ILE A 73 -10.80 -7.18 -6.21
CA ILE A 73 -10.16 -8.35 -5.63
C ILE A 73 -8.82 -8.52 -6.33
N LEU A 74 -7.77 -8.76 -5.55
CA LEU A 74 -6.47 -9.15 -6.06
C LEU A 74 -6.19 -10.56 -5.56
N HIS A 75 -6.19 -11.52 -6.48
CA HIS A 75 -5.72 -12.87 -6.17
C HIS A 75 -4.20 -12.84 -6.00
N THR A 76 -3.74 -13.01 -4.75
CA THR A 76 -2.31 -12.97 -4.45
C THR A 76 -1.69 -14.34 -4.71
N GLY A 77 -0.41 -14.39 -5.13
CA GLY A 77 0.32 -15.65 -5.24
C GLY A 77 1.37 -15.71 -6.34
N GLN A 78 1.05 -15.28 -7.56
CA GLN A 78 1.98 -15.28 -8.70
C GLN A 78 1.61 -14.21 -9.73
N GLY A 79 2.62 -13.57 -10.32
CA GLY A 79 2.43 -12.57 -11.37
C GLY A 79 2.35 -11.12 -10.89
N THR A 80 2.09 -10.24 -11.84
CA THR A 80 1.97 -8.80 -11.67
C THR A 80 0.62 -8.40 -11.07
N LEU A 81 0.48 -7.12 -10.71
CA LEU A 81 -0.82 -6.57 -10.30
C LEU A 81 -1.90 -6.75 -11.39
N LYS A 82 -1.53 -6.57 -12.66
CA LYS A 82 -2.46 -6.73 -13.78
C LYS A 82 -2.95 -8.18 -13.87
N ASP A 83 -2.03 -9.14 -13.78
CA ASP A 83 -2.38 -10.58 -13.78
C ASP A 83 -3.37 -10.92 -12.65
N ALA A 84 -3.15 -10.37 -11.45
CA ALA A 84 -4.03 -10.60 -10.30
C ALA A 84 -5.45 -10.03 -10.50
N ILE A 85 -5.57 -8.89 -11.18
CA ILE A 85 -6.85 -8.24 -11.51
C ILE A 85 -7.58 -8.99 -12.62
N GLU A 86 -6.88 -9.33 -13.70
CA GLU A 86 -7.45 -10.10 -14.82
C GLU A 86 -7.93 -11.48 -14.36
N ALA A 87 -7.15 -12.16 -13.51
CA ALA A 87 -7.58 -13.42 -12.90
C ALA A 87 -8.86 -13.28 -12.06
N SER A 88 -9.05 -12.11 -11.44
CA SER A 88 -10.26 -11.80 -10.65
C SER A 88 -11.48 -11.58 -11.54
N PHE A 89 -11.34 -10.85 -12.65
CA PHE A 89 -12.41 -10.72 -13.64
C PHE A 89 -12.82 -12.06 -14.25
N LYS A 90 -11.85 -12.87 -14.66
CA LYS A 90 -12.12 -14.21 -15.21
C LYS A 90 -12.86 -15.12 -14.23
N THR A 91 -12.51 -15.03 -12.94
CA THR A 91 -13.20 -15.79 -11.88
C THR A 91 -14.64 -15.30 -11.70
N ALA A 92 -14.85 -13.97 -11.71
CA ALA A 92 -16.19 -13.38 -11.62
C ALA A 92 -17.08 -13.77 -12.81
N GLU A 93 -16.55 -13.77 -14.02
CA GLU A 93 -17.25 -14.25 -15.23
C GLU A 93 -17.66 -15.71 -15.09
N THR A 94 -16.73 -16.57 -14.64
CA THR A 94 -16.99 -18.00 -14.44
C THR A 94 -18.10 -18.24 -13.41
N HIS A 95 -18.05 -17.54 -12.27
CA HIS A 95 -19.09 -17.65 -11.24
C HIS A 95 -20.44 -17.12 -11.73
N ALA A 96 -20.46 -16.01 -12.47
CA ALA A 96 -21.69 -15.47 -13.04
C ALA A 96 -22.36 -16.48 -13.99
N GLN A 97 -21.58 -17.10 -14.88
CA GLN A 97 -22.07 -18.13 -15.79
C GLN A 97 -22.68 -19.33 -15.03
N GLN A 98 -22.04 -19.78 -13.96
CA GLN A 98 -22.57 -20.86 -13.10
C GLN A 98 -23.92 -20.50 -12.44
N HIS A 99 -24.17 -19.21 -12.24
CA HIS A 99 -25.43 -18.68 -11.71
C HIS A 99 -26.39 -18.18 -12.79
N ASN A 100 -26.18 -18.56 -14.06
CA ASN A 100 -26.97 -18.14 -15.22
C ASN A 100 -27.03 -16.62 -15.44
N VAL A 101 -26.00 -15.90 -14.98
CA VAL A 101 -25.80 -14.47 -15.25
C VAL A 101 -24.74 -14.34 -16.34
N SER A 102 -25.09 -13.69 -17.46
CA SER A 102 -24.12 -13.40 -18.51
C SER A 102 -23.38 -12.11 -18.16
N LEU A 103 -22.11 -12.26 -17.73
CA LEU A 103 -21.14 -11.19 -17.74
C LEU A 103 -20.22 -11.43 -18.95
N GLY A 104 -20.15 -10.45 -19.85
CA GLY A 104 -19.13 -10.44 -20.90
C GLY A 104 -17.76 -10.09 -20.32
N PRO A 105 -16.68 -10.23 -21.12
CA PRO A 105 -15.35 -9.83 -20.70
C PRO A 105 -15.33 -8.34 -20.33
N ALA A 106 -14.59 -8.00 -19.29
CA ALA A 106 -14.34 -6.60 -18.95
C ALA A 106 -13.61 -5.90 -20.11
N PRO A 107 -14.06 -4.71 -20.56
CA PRO A 107 -13.33 -3.95 -21.58
C PRO A 107 -11.91 -3.59 -21.11
N ASP A 108 -10.93 -3.63 -22.00
CA ASP A 108 -9.51 -3.34 -21.67
C ASP A 108 -9.34 -1.98 -20.99
N GLU A 109 -10.01 -0.94 -21.48
CA GLU A 109 -9.99 0.40 -20.88
C GLU A 109 -10.47 0.39 -19.43
N PHE A 110 -11.48 -0.42 -19.11
CA PHE A 110 -11.97 -0.56 -17.75
C PHE A 110 -10.96 -1.29 -16.88
N VAL A 111 -10.34 -2.36 -17.39
CA VAL A 111 -9.26 -3.08 -16.70
C VAL A 111 -8.10 -2.14 -16.40
N ASP A 112 -7.68 -1.30 -17.36
CA ASP A 112 -6.59 -0.35 -17.17
C ASP A 112 -6.91 0.71 -16.09
N VAL A 113 -8.15 1.19 -16.02
CA VAL A 113 -8.61 2.08 -14.92
C VAL A 113 -8.52 1.35 -13.57
N VAL A 114 -8.93 0.09 -13.50
CA VAL A 114 -8.85 -0.72 -12.27
C VAL A 114 -7.39 -0.94 -11.87
N VAL A 115 -6.52 -1.30 -12.81
CA VAL A 115 -5.08 -1.52 -12.58
C VAL A 115 -4.42 -0.24 -12.09
N SER A 116 -4.65 0.90 -12.74
CA SER A 116 -4.10 2.20 -12.33
C SER A 116 -4.54 2.60 -10.93
N THR A 117 -5.83 2.40 -10.61
CA THR A 117 -6.40 2.75 -9.31
C THR A 117 -5.89 1.81 -8.20
N ALA A 118 -5.90 0.51 -8.46
CA ALA A 118 -5.38 -0.51 -7.55
C ALA A 118 -3.88 -0.34 -7.30
N SER A 119 -3.11 0.06 -8.30
CA SER A 119 -1.66 0.29 -8.17
C SER A 119 -1.36 1.34 -7.11
N ARG A 120 -2.08 2.47 -7.14
CA ARG A 120 -1.96 3.53 -6.13
C ARG A 120 -2.35 3.04 -4.74
N ALA A 121 -3.44 2.26 -4.64
CA ALA A 121 -3.90 1.70 -3.37
C ALA A 121 -2.87 0.71 -2.79
N VAL A 122 -2.38 -0.22 -3.60
CA VAL A 122 -1.34 -1.19 -3.22
C VAL A 122 -0.06 -0.50 -2.79
N ALA A 123 0.38 0.54 -3.49
CA ALA A 123 1.58 1.29 -3.10
C ALA A 123 1.45 1.93 -1.71
N LEU A 124 0.27 2.48 -1.38
CA LEU A 124 -0.01 3.01 -0.03
C LEU A 124 -0.03 1.90 1.02
N LEU A 125 -0.67 0.76 0.72
CA LEU A 125 -0.71 -0.40 1.61
C LEU A 125 0.69 -0.99 1.85
N LEU A 126 1.53 -1.05 0.83
CA LEU A 126 2.91 -1.49 0.95
C LEU A 126 3.75 -0.62 1.86
N TYR A 127 3.45 0.68 1.89
CA TYR A 127 4.06 1.56 2.86
C TYR A 127 3.61 1.18 4.28
N LEU A 128 2.30 1.01 4.51
CA LEU A 128 1.74 0.61 5.82
C LEU A 128 2.26 -0.76 6.31
N CYS A 129 2.54 -1.68 5.38
CA CYS A 129 3.06 -3.01 5.68
C CYS A 129 4.59 -3.10 5.74
N SER A 130 5.31 -1.98 5.61
CA SER A 130 6.76 -1.95 5.74
C SER A 130 7.20 -2.19 7.19
N ASP A 131 8.49 -2.43 7.43
CA ASP A 131 8.98 -2.82 8.77
C ASP A 131 8.88 -1.67 9.80
N ALA A 132 8.97 -0.42 9.36
CA ALA A 132 8.92 0.77 10.22
C ALA A 132 8.23 1.94 9.50
N PRO A 133 6.90 1.85 9.25
CA PRO A 133 6.17 2.92 8.60
C PRO A 133 6.02 4.11 9.56
N ASP A 134 6.07 5.32 9.01
CA ASP A 134 5.81 6.55 9.76
C ASP A 134 4.30 6.69 9.97
N VAL A 135 3.79 6.13 11.05
CA VAL A 135 2.37 6.12 11.40
C VAL A 135 2.21 6.65 12.82
N VAL A 136 1.54 7.78 12.94
CA VAL A 136 1.34 8.46 14.23
C VAL A 136 -0.15 8.69 14.46
N ASN A 137 -0.68 8.29 15.61
CA ASN A 137 -2.08 8.56 15.93
C ASN A 137 -2.30 10.08 16.07
N ALA A 138 -3.42 10.58 15.55
CA ALA A 138 -3.74 12.02 15.61
C ALA A 138 -3.86 12.55 17.06
N ASN A 139 -4.37 11.74 17.98
CA ASN A 139 -4.69 12.17 19.35
C ASN A 139 -3.83 11.49 20.42
N HIS A 140 -3.15 10.39 20.10
CA HIS A 140 -2.41 9.58 21.06
C HIS A 140 -1.09 9.06 20.45
N PRO A 141 -0.02 9.88 20.38
CA PRO A 141 1.22 9.54 19.66
C PRO A 141 1.88 8.23 20.07
N ASP A 142 1.67 7.78 21.32
CA ASP A 142 2.23 6.52 21.84
C ASP A 142 1.43 5.27 21.44
N LEU A 143 0.24 5.44 20.84
CA LEU A 143 -0.51 4.33 20.28
C LEU A 143 0.11 3.90 18.96
N SER A 144 0.10 2.59 18.72
CA SER A 144 0.40 2.00 17.41
C SER A 144 -0.78 1.16 16.96
N PRO A 145 -1.02 1.02 15.64
CA PRO A 145 -2.00 0.08 15.12
C PRO A 145 -1.71 -1.33 15.62
N GLN A 146 -2.75 -2.05 16.05
CA GLN A 146 -2.59 -3.43 16.54
C GLN A 146 -3.80 -4.27 16.16
N ALA A 147 -3.56 -5.53 15.80
CA ALA A 147 -4.62 -6.50 15.63
C ALA A 147 -5.45 -6.64 16.93
N PRO A 148 -6.78 -6.72 16.83
CA PRO A 148 -7.65 -6.83 17.98
C PRO A 148 -7.37 -8.15 18.71
N ARG A 149 -7.22 -8.07 20.03
CA ARG A 149 -6.94 -9.24 20.88
C ARG A 149 -8.21 -9.76 21.52
N LEU A 150 -8.36 -11.09 21.55
CA LEU A 150 -9.40 -11.74 22.33
C LEU A 150 -9.23 -11.42 23.81
N LYS A 151 -10.31 -10.97 24.45
CA LYS A 151 -10.36 -10.70 25.89
C LYS A 151 -11.18 -11.79 26.56
N LYS A 152 -10.68 -12.31 27.68
CA LYS A 152 -11.40 -13.29 28.50
C LYS A 152 -12.55 -12.61 29.22
N THR A 153 -13.75 -13.16 29.09
CA THR A 153 -14.96 -12.72 29.79
C THR A 153 -15.56 -13.88 30.60
N ARG A 154 -16.57 -13.60 31.44
CA ARG A 154 -17.32 -14.65 32.14
C ARG A 154 -18.00 -15.65 31.19
N LYS A 155 -18.28 -15.25 29.95
CA LYS A 155 -18.93 -16.08 28.91
C LYS A 155 -17.94 -16.61 27.85
N GLY A 156 -16.64 -16.64 28.15
CA GLY A 156 -15.60 -17.09 27.22
C GLY A 156 -14.82 -15.95 26.56
N LEU A 157 -14.03 -16.28 25.54
CA LEU A 157 -13.22 -15.33 24.78
C LEU A 157 -14.11 -14.47 23.86
N ARG A 158 -13.90 -13.16 23.86
CA ARG A 158 -14.64 -12.22 23.00
C ARG A 158 -13.72 -11.16 22.42
N LEU A 159 -14.01 -10.75 21.19
CA LEU A 159 -13.51 -9.51 20.61
C LEU A 159 -14.44 -8.35 21.02
N PHE A 160 -13.86 -7.17 21.13
CA PHE A 160 -14.59 -5.95 21.42
C PHE A 160 -14.24 -4.93 20.36
N SER A 161 -15.27 -4.37 19.71
CA SER A 161 -15.09 -3.29 18.76
C SER A 161 -14.50 -2.06 19.46
N PRO A 162 -13.67 -1.26 18.76
CA PRO A 162 -13.21 0.01 19.29
C PRO A 162 -14.42 0.91 19.57
N ASN A 163 -14.34 1.71 20.64
CA ASN A 163 -15.40 2.63 21.05
C ASN A 163 -15.36 3.97 20.31
N ARG A 164 -14.36 4.17 19.45
CA ARG A 164 -14.15 5.36 18.61
C ARG A 164 -13.25 5.03 17.43
N VAL A 165 -13.30 5.87 16.40
CA VAL A 165 -12.39 5.79 15.26
C VAL A 165 -10.99 6.23 15.69
N HIS A 166 -9.97 5.48 15.30
CA HIS A 166 -8.57 5.89 15.41
C HIS A 166 -8.12 6.49 14.09
N VAL A 167 -7.80 7.79 14.09
CA VAL A 167 -7.24 8.48 12.93
C VAL A 167 -5.72 8.47 13.02
N TRP A 168 -5.06 8.05 11.94
CA TRP A 168 -3.62 7.91 11.84
C TRP A 168 -3.06 8.83 10.77
N HIS A 169 -2.06 9.63 11.11
CA HIS A 169 -1.28 10.38 10.15
C HIS A 169 -0.13 9.52 9.64
N VAL A 170 -0.07 9.35 8.32
CA VAL A 170 0.92 8.52 7.64
C VAL A 170 1.93 9.42 6.93
N GLY A 171 3.22 9.23 7.19
CA GLY A 171 4.30 10.00 6.58
C GLY A 171 4.46 11.43 7.13
N ARG A 172 3.91 11.74 8.30
CA ARG A 172 4.00 13.08 8.91
C ARG A 172 5.44 13.47 9.25
N ASN A 173 6.16 12.61 9.96
CA ASN A 173 7.54 12.87 10.35
C ASN A 173 8.45 12.94 9.12
N LEU A 174 8.23 12.09 8.11
CA LEU A 174 8.92 12.18 6.81
C LEU A 174 8.66 13.53 6.13
N ALA A 175 7.41 14.00 6.15
CA ALA A 175 7.07 15.32 5.60
C ALA A 175 7.77 16.45 6.35
N GLU A 176 7.82 16.39 7.67
CA GLU A 176 8.52 17.37 8.50
C GLU A 176 10.03 17.37 8.24
N GLN A 177 10.66 16.20 8.08
CA GLN A 177 12.07 16.10 7.72
C GLN A 177 12.37 16.79 6.38
N LEU A 178 11.51 16.61 5.37
CA LEU A 178 11.66 17.29 4.08
C LEU A 178 11.51 18.81 4.18
N ARG A 179 10.56 19.29 4.99
CA ARG A 179 10.35 20.74 5.21
C ARG A 179 11.50 21.39 5.97
N ARG A 180 12.18 20.65 6.84
CA ARG A 180 13.34 21.12 7.62
C ARG A 180 14.61 21.22 6.79
N ASP A 181 14.65 20.74 5.55
CA ASP A 181 15.81 20.94 4.69
C ASP A 181 15.85 22.41 4.19
N PRO A 182 16.85 23.22 4.60
CA PRO A 182 16.98 24.62 4.16
C PRO A 182 17.10 24.79 2.64
N THR A 183 17.50 23.75 1.89
CA THR A 183 17.51 23.82 0.42
C THR A 183 16.11 23.84 -0.20
N SER A 184 15.07 23.40 0.54
CA SER A 184 13.68 23.47 0.10
C SER A 184 13.11 24.89 0.13
N ALA A 185 13.69 25.77 0.96
CA ALA A 185 13.29 27.17 1.14
C ALA A 185 14.14 28.18 0.33
N LEU A 186 15.29 27.75 -0.20
CA LEU A 186 16.20 28.62 -0.95
C LEU A 186 15.77 28.76 -2.41
N HIS A 187 14.72 29.55 -2.64
CA HIS A 187 14.65 30.38 -3.83
C HIS A 187 15.33 31.71 -3.51
N ARG A 188 16.47 31.98 -4.17
CA ARG A 188 17.25 33.24 -4.18
C ARG A 188 18.43 33.31 -3.20
N SER A 189 19.54 32.69 -3.56
CA SER A 189 20.85 33.34 -3.40
C SER A 189 21.85 32.69 -4.36
N ASN A 190 22.17 33.41 -5.44
CA ASN A 190 23.40 33.18 -6.18
C ASN A 190 24.58 33.37 -5.22
N HIS A 191 25.60 32.52 -5.34
CA HIS A 191 26.85 32.46 -4.57
C HIS A 191 26.84 31.54 -3.33
N ALA A 192 27.23 30.28 -3.53
CA ALA A 192 28.25 29.60 -2.72
C ALA A 192 28.59 28.21 -3.30
N THR A 193 29.87 27.89 -3.25
CA THR A 193 30.63 26.86 -3.97
C THR A 193 30.57 25.48 -3.32
N THR A 194 29.39 25.01 -2.93
CA THR A 194 29.20 23.65 -2.39
C THR A 194 27.97 23.01 -3.01
N ARG A 195 28.12 21.85 -3.65
CA ARG A 195 27.02 21.12 -4.30
C ARG A 195 26.06 20.56 -3.24
N THR A 196 25.17 21.39 -2.71
CA THR A 196 24.10 20.97 -1.79
C THR A 196 23.00 20.27 -2.58
N VAL A 197 22.85 18.96 -2.37
CA VAL A 197 21.77 18.16 -2.94
C VAL A 197 20.48 18.44 -2.18
N ARG A 198 19.43 18.83 -2.89
CA ARG A 198 18.10 19.08 -2.34
C ARG A 198 17.49 17.79 -1.75
N ALA A 199 16.93 17.87 -0.56
CA ALA A 199 16.18 16.75 0.01
C ALA A 199 14.98 16.39 -0.85
N HIS A 200 14.89 15.11 -1.19
CA HIS A 200 13.80 14.54 -1.94
C HIS A 200 13.43 13.17 -1.38
N ILE A 201 12.27 12.65 -1.79
CA ILE A 201 11.85 11.29 -1.45
C ILE A 201 12.34 10.37 -2.55
N ARG A 202 13.16 9.38 -2.20
CA ARG A 202 13.35 8.22 -3.06
C ARG A 202 12.15 7.30 -2.86
N ARG A 203 11.39 7.06 -3.93
CA ARG A 203 10.18 6.22 -3.90
C ARG A 203 10.53 4.78 -3.52
N GLY A 204 9.53 4.06 -3.00
CA GLY A 204 9.66 2.63 -2.77
C GLY A 204 9.93 1.89 -4.08
N HIS A 205 10.57 0.73 -4.01
CA HIS A 205 10.80 -0.11 -5.18
C HIS A 205 11.21 -1.50 -4.74
N TRP A 206 11.03 -2.47 -5.65
CA TRP A 206 11.68 -3.76 -5.52
C TRP A 206 13.19 -3.64 -5.71
N HIS A 207 13.94 -4.17 -4.74
CA HIS A 207 15.38 -4.26 -4.83
C HIS A 207 15.80 -5.72 -4.79
N GLY A 208 16.58 -6.14 -5.80
CA GLY A 208 17.17 -7.47 -5.86
C GLY A 208 18.38 -7.56 -4.95
N PHE A 209 18.41 -8.59 -4.10
CA PHE A 209 19.53 -8.90 -3.22
C PHE A 209 20.08 -10.27 -3.57
N TRP A 210 21.40 -10.39 -3.57
CA TRP A 210 22.07 -11.68 -3.70
C TRP A 210 22.29 -12.29 -2.32
N ARG A 211 21.78 -13.51 -2.09
CA ARG A 211 22.06 -14.33 -0.92
C ARG A 211 23.11 -15.38 -1.27
N GLY A 212 24.07 -15.60 -0.39
CA GLY A 212 25.12 -16.61 -0.56
C GLY A 212 26.52 -15.99 -0.69
N PRO A 213 27.56 -16.84 -0.78
CA PRO A 213 28.95 -16.39 -0.73
C PRO A 213 29.38 -15.52 -1.93
N ARG A 214 30.20 -14.49 -1.64
CA ARG A 214 31.43 -14.09 -2.40
C ARG A 214 31.67 -14.80 -3.73
N SER A 215 32.18 -15.99 -3.60
CA SER A 215 32.52 -16.89 -4.69
C SER A 215 31.79 -18.20 -4.42
N GLY A 216 30.79 -18.52 -5.26
CA GLY A 216 29.95 -19.71 -5.10
C GLY A 216 28.55 -19.48 -5.64
N GLN A 217 27.67 -20.46 -5.45
CA GLN A 217 26.28 -20.35 -5.84
C GLN A 217 25.58 -19.25 -5.03
N ARG A 218 24.90 -18.35 -5.73
CA ARG A 218 24.10 -17.29 -5.13
C ARG A 218 22.68 -17.36 -5.62
N GLU A 219 21.76 -16.97 -4.75
CA GLU A 219 20.34 -16.86 -5.03
C GLU A 219 19.97 -15.38 -5.10
N LEU A 220 19.35 -14.95 -6.21
CA LEU A 220 18.76 -13.61 -6.29
C LEU A 220 17.36 -13.66 -5.68
N PHE A 221 17.12 -12.83 -4.67
CA PHE A 221 15.79 -12.67 -4.06
C PHE A 221 15.42 -11.19 -4.01
N TYR A 222 14.14 -10.88 -4.16
CA TYR A 222 13.65 -9.49 -4.17
C TYR A 222 13.09 -9.11 -2.80
N LYS A 223 13.32 -7.87 -2.38
CA LYS A 223 12.67 -7.27 -1.22
C LYS A 223 12.10 -5.91 -1.57
N TRP A 224 10.92 -5.63 -1.04
CA TRP A 224 10.33 -4.30 -1.08
C TRP A 224 11.15 -3.36 -0.18
N ILE A 225 11.65 -2.26 -0.75
CA ILE A 225 12.32 -1.20 0.01
C ILE A 225 11.35 -0.03 0.17
N PRO A 226 11.04 0.38 1.42
CA PRO A 226 10.15 1.51 1.64
C PRO A 226 10.79 2.82 1.18
N PRO A 227 9.97 3.84 0.89
CA PRO A 227 10.43 5.16 0.53
C PRO A 227 11.22 5.82 1.66
N ILE A 228 12.29 6.54 1.29
CA ILE A 228 13.17 7.22 2.24
C ILE A 228 13.43 8.67 1.80
N VAL A 229 13.74 9.53 2.78
CA VAL A 229 14.23 10.89 2.51
C VAL A 229 15.72 10.82 2.19
N VAL A 230 16.13 11.43 1.06
CA VAL A 230 17.51 11.53 0.61
C VAL A 230 17.88 13.00 0.55
N GLY A 231 18.85 13.43 1.37
CA GLY A 231 19.37 14.82 1.34
C GLY A 231 19.70 15.39 2.72
N LYS A 232 20.80 14.89 3.32
CA LYS A 232 21.83 15.60 4.10
C LYS A 232 22.72 14.54 4.74
N ASN A 233 24.00 14.87 4.91
CA ASN A 233 25.04 14.10 5.58
C ASN A 233 24.47 13.11 6.61
N GLN A 234 24.42 11.82 6.25
CA GLN A 234 24.45 10.77 7.26
C GLN A 234 25.78 10.95 7.97
N VAL A 235 25.78 11.64 9.11
CA VAL A 235 26.85 11.47 10.08
C VAL A 235 26.75 10.01 10.48
N GLY A 236 27.77 9.24 10.11
CA GLY A 236 27.81 7.81 10.34
C GLY A 236 27.53 7.46 11.79
N GLY A 237 26.82 6.35 11.98
CA GLY A 237 27.04 5.48 13.12
C GLY A 237 28.21 4.56 12.83
#